data_AF-A0A951TBH8-F1
#
_entry.id   AF-A0A951TBH8-F1
#
_cell.length_a   1.000
_cell.length_b   1.000
_cell.length_c   1.000
_cell.angle_alpha   90.00
_cell.angle_beta   90.00
_cell.angle_gamma   90.00
#
_symmetry.space_group_name_H-M   'P 1'
#
loop_
_entity.id
_entity.type
_entity.pdbx_description
1 polymer ?
#
loop_
_entity_poly.entity_id
_entity_poly.type
_entity_poly.pdbx_seq_one_letter_code
_entity_poly.pdbx_strand_id
1 'polypeptide(L)'
;MNNRGTIIAASVLVAVFAALGAFAYFFVKPLFDEYKEDERLRQSLEQTLVNLRDNFHGYSPELLMNAWQDKMQPWRAARAERSAYFNFGDWYEREQPPEDARMRKYWYVEATGKMLQDLYTEIYAKVNRYDAYPQDIRRTFNVATEQDWQGRDVSDDEIARNMDRLAFGVSVCRFLLGNNVTQVGGMSLWPRRFAKEYGDMLAMQTVGLQFTIATRDLVKMLEDLRMSDRYFCVDGIKITYPYIAYNVEPQLQVQMLLSQAFYRRQFVEGGGAAGGGAVGPAGVSPELVAFQRPSEVERVPVAEPGMFGKAWRWFKQNILVMH
;
A
#
# COMPACT_ATOMS: atom_id res chain seq x y z
N MET A 1 28.70 33.82 85.49
CA MET A 1 28.12 32.96 84.43
C MET A 1 26.95 33.72 83.81
N ASN A 2 26.89 33.89 82.47
CA ASN A 2 25.63 33.87 81.67
C ASN A 2 25.72 34.33 80.20
N ASN A 3 26.88 34.32 79.54
CA ASN A 3 26.94 34.56 78.08
C ASN A 3 26.40 33.39 77.23
N ARG A 4 26.03 32.26 77.83
CA ARG A 4 25.49 31.10 77.11
C ARG A 4 24.03 31.28 76.69
N GLY A 5 23.21 31.97 77.48
CA GLY A 5 21.77 32.14 77.19
C GLY A 5 21.48 33.07 76.01
N THR A 6 22.21 34.19 75.91
CA THR A 6 22.07 35.15 74.81
C THR A 6 22.61 34.62 73.49
N ILE A 7 23.70 33.83 73.50
CA ILE A 7 24.23 33.20 72.29
C ILE A 7 23.26 32.11 71.77
N ILE A 8 22.65 31.33 72.66
CA ILE A 8 21.64 30.33 72.29
C ILE A 8 20.36 31.00 71.78
N ALA A 9 19.90 32.09 72.41
CA ALA A 9 18.75 32.84 71.93
C ALA A 9 19.01 33.46 70.53
N ALA A 10 20.20 34.01 70.30
CA ALA A 10 20.58 34.56 69.01
C ALA A 10 20.71 33.48 67.92
N SER A 11 21.25 32.30 68.24
CA SER A 11 21.38 31.21 67.26
C SER A 11 20.03 30.61 66.88
N VAL A 12 19.09 30.49 67.81
CA VAL A 12 17.70 30.07 67.52
C VAL A 12 17.00 31.08 66.62
N LEU A 13 17.18 32.38 66.86
CA LEU A 13 16.59 33.44 66.04
C LEU A 13 17.12 33.41 64.60
N VAL A 14 18.44 33.24 64.43
CA VAL A 14 19.06 33.10 63.11
C VAL A 14 18.58 31.81 62.42
N ALA A 15 18.43 30.71 63.16
CA ALA A 15 17.92 29.45 62.60
C ALA A 15 16.46 29.57 62.13
N VAL A 16 15.61 30.27 62.88
CA VAL A 16 14.20 30.51 62.49
C VAL A 16 14.11 31.43 61.28
N PHE A 17 14.90 32.51 61.22
CA PHE A 17 14.95 33.37 60.05
C PHE A 17 15.55 32.68 58.82
N ALA A 18 16.55 31.82 59.00
CA ALA A 18 17.11 31.00 57.93
C ALA A 18 16.09 29.96 57.42
N ALA A 19 15.31 29.34 58.32
CA ALA A 19 14.26 28.40 57.95
C ALA A 19 13.10 29.08 57.21
N LEU A 20 12.67 30.27 57.66
CA LEU A 20 11.65 31.06 56.98
C LEU A 20 12.14 31.59 55.61
N GLY A 21 13.39 32.04 55.55
CA GLY A 21 14.02 32.46 54.29
C GLY A 21 14.18 31.31 53.30
N ALA A 22 14.58 30.13 53.78
CA ALA A 22 14.68 28.92 52.96
C ALA A 22 13.29 28.48 52.47
N PHE A 23 12.26 28.52 53.32
CA PHE A 23 10.88 28.20 52.91
C PHE A 23 10.36 29.16 51.84
N ALA A 24 10.58 30.47 52.00
CA ALA A 24 10.19 31.46 50.99
C ALA A 24 10.96 31.26 49.66
N TYR A 25 12.25 30.93 49.72
CA TYR A 25 13.07 30.76 48.53
C TYR A 25 12.80 29.45 47.79
N PHE A 26 12.62 28.34 48.52
CA PHE A 26 12.46 27.00 47.92
C PHE A 26 11.01 26.63 47.62
N PHE A 27 10.02 27.18 48.32
CA PHE A 27 8.61 26.82 48.08
C PHE A 27 7.81 27.95 47.46
N VAL A 28 7.95 29.19 47.94
CA VAL A 28 7.11 30.30 47.46
C VAL A 28 7.58 30.80 46.09
N LYS A 29 8.88 30.94 45.89
CA LYS A 29 9.44 31.39 44.60
C LYS A 29 9.09 30.49 43.41
N PRO A 30 9.28 29.15 43.45
CA PRO A 30 8.89 28.30 42.32
C PRO A 30 7.38 28.30 42.08
N LEU A 31 6.56 28.38 43.13
CA LEU A 31 5.11 28.55 42.95
C LEU A 31 4.79 29.81 42.13
N PHE A 32 5.39 30.95 42.48
CA PHE A 32 5.18 32.20 41.75
C PHE A 32 5.75 32.20 40.33
N ASP A 33 6.84 31.47 40.10
CA ASP A 33 7.41 31.34 38.76
C ASP A 33 6.53 30.44 37.88
N GLU A 34 5.96 29.36 38.43
CA GLU A 34 4.96 28.50 37.76
C GLU A 34 3.68 29.29 37.43
N TYR A 35 3.16 30.10 38.37
CA TYR A 35 2.03 30.99 38.09
C TYR A 35 2.32 32.00 36.98
N LYS A 36 3.54 32.53 36.89
CA LYS A 36 3.93 33.46 35.81
C LYS A 36 4.03 32.75 34.47
N GLU A 37 4.49 31.50 34.44
CA GLU A 37 4.53 30.69 33.23
C GLU A 37 3.10 30.38 32.75
N ASP A 38 2.19 30.02 33.65
CA ASP A 38 0.78 29.83 33.35
C ASP A 38 0.10 31.10 32.84
N GLU A 39 0.40 32.26 33.44
CA GLU A 39 -0.14 33.55 33.00
C GLU A 39 0.36 33.91 31.59
N ARG A 40 1.65 33.65 31.29
CA ARG A 40 2.22 33.85 29.95
C ARG A 40 1.61 32.90 28.94
N LEU A 41 1.42 31.64 29.31
CA LEU A 41 0.81 30.64 28.46
C LEU A 41 -0.64 31.01 28.16
N ARG A 42 -1.41 31.44 29.16
CA ARG A 42 -2.76 31.98 29.00
C ARG A 42 -2.79 33.19 28.08
N GLN A 43 -1.91 34.17 28.27
CA GLN A 43 -1.82 35.35 27.39
C GLN A 43 -1.47 34.96 25.96
N SER A 44 -0.54 34.04 25.75
CA SER A 44 -0.20 33.54 24.43
C SER A 44 -1.37 32.82 23.77
N LEU A 45 -2.12 32.00 24.51
CA LEU A 45 -3.30 31.31 24.00
C LEU A 45 -4.42 32.29 23.65
N GLU A 46 -4.68 33.28 24.49
CA GLU A 46 -5.63 34.36 24.21
C GLU A 46 -5.21 35.16 22.98
N GLN A 47 -3.94 35.51 22.84
CA GLN A 47 -3.41 36.21 21.67
C GLN A 47 -3.50 35.34 20.40
N THR A 48 -3.28 34.03 20.51
CA THR A 48 -3.45 33.08 19.41
C THR A 48 -4.92 32.95 19.02
N LEU A 49 -5.83 32.91 20.00
CA LEU A 49 -7.27 32.89 19.77
C LEU A 49 -7.77 34.18 19.14
N VAL A 50 -7.25 35.34 19.56
CA VAL A 50 -7.58 36.64 18.94
C VAL A 50 -7.02 36.70 17.52
N ASN A 51 -5.77 36.29 17.28
CA ASN A 51 -5.20 36.22 15.94
C ASN A 51 -5.98 35.26 15.02
N LEU A 52 -6.39 34.10 15.53
CA LEU A 52 -7.25 33.17 14.78
C LEU A 52 -8.62 33.80 14.53
N ARG A 53 -9.21 34.42 15.55
CA ARG A 53 -10.50 35.10 15.42
C ARG A 53 -10.46 36.23 14.42
N ASP A 54 -9.42 37.05 14.39
CA ASP A 54 -9.27 38.21 13.49
C ASP A 54 -8.93 37.77 12.06
N ASN A 55 -8.06 36.77 11.89
CA ASN A 55 -7.70 36.23 10.58
C ASN A 55 -8.83 35.41 9.94
N PHE A 56 -9.65 34.73 10.75
CA PHE A 56 -10.78 33.91 10.29
C PHE A 56 -12.14 34.59 10.54
N HIS A 57 -12.18 35.87 10.95
CA HIS A 57 -13.45 36.58 11.19
C HIS A 57 -14.23 36.65 9.87
N GLY A 58 -15.34 35.90 9.78
CA GLY A 58 -16.21 35.86 8.61
C GLY A 58 -15.95 34.71 7.62
N TYR A 59 -14.89 33.91 7.78
CA TYR A 59 -14.69 32.69 7.00
C TYR A 59 -14.88 31.48 7.91
N SER A 60 -16.03 30.80 7.80
CA SER A 60 -16.20 29.52 8.51
C SER A 60 -15.15 28.54 7.99
N PRO A 61 -14.29 27.96 8.86
CA PRO A 61 -13.30 26.96 8.47
C PRO A 61 -13.92 25.81 7.68
N GLU A 62 -15.18 25.46 7.97
CA GLU A 62 -15.97 24.48 7.23
C GLU A 62 -16.15 24.86 5.75
N LEU A 63 -16.43 26.12 5.42
CA LEU A 63 -16.52 26.57 4.02
C LEU A 63 -15.17 26.50 3.29
N LEU A 64 -14.06 26.80 3.97
CA LEU A 64 -12.72 26.67 3.39
C LEU A 64 -12.36 25.19 3.19
N MET A 65 -12.67 24.33 4.16
CA MET A 65 -12.48 22.89 4.04
C MET A 65 -13.35 22.30 2.93
N ASN A 66 -14.62 22.71 2.83
CA ASN A 66 -15.53 22.26 1.78
C ASN A 66 -15.07 22.75 0.40
N ALA A 67 -14.71 24.03 0.25
CA ALA A 67 -14.18 24.55 -1.01
C ALA A 67 -12.86 23.87 -1.43
N TRP A 68 -12.03 23.47 -0.46
CA TRP A 68 -10.80 22.73 -0.72
C TRP A 68 -11.07 21.27 -1.06
N GLN A 69 -12.03 20.62 -0.37
CA GLN A 69 -12.51 19.29 -0.68
C GLN A 69 -13.14 19.23 -2.08
N ASP A 70 -13.94 20.22 -2.46
CA ASP A 70 -14.56 20.34 -3.79
C ASP A 70 -13.51 20.47 -4.89
N LYS A 71 -12.44 21.25 -4.64
CA LYS A 71 -11.28 21.32 -5.55
C LYS A 71 -10.47 20.02 -5.61
N MET A 72 -10.47 19.22 -4.55
CA MET A 72 -9.82 17.91 -4.49
C MET A 72 -10.68 16.76 -5.04
N GLN A 73 -12.00 16.92 -5.06
CA GLN A 73 -12.97 15.95 -5.57
C GLN A 73 -12.60 15.39 -6.97
N PRO A 74 -12.24 16.21 -7.99
CA PRO A 74 -11.88 15.68 -9.31
C PRO A 74 -10.59 14.85 -9.27
N TRP A 75 -9.63 15.21 -8.42
CA TRP A 75 -8.39 14.45 -8.25
C TRP A 75 -8.63 13.12 -7.53
N ARG A 76 -9.53 13.10 -6.53
CA ARG A 76 -9.96 11.85 -5.88
C ARG A 76 -10.74 10.95 -6.83
N ALA A 77 -11.63 11.52 -7.64
CA ALA A 77 -12.39 10.78 -8.65
C ALA A 77 -11.47 10.18 -9.73
N ALA A 78 -10.57 11.00 -10.30
CA ALA A 78 -9.58 10.53 -11.27
C ALA A 78 -8.64 9.47 -10.68
N ARG A 79 -8.29 9.60 -9.41
CA ARG A 79 -7.50 8.60 -8.68
C ARG A 79 -8.28 7.31 -8.48
N ALA A 80 -9.55 7.36 -8.10
CA ALA A 80 -10.39 6.18 -7.95
C ALA A 80 -10.55 5.44 -9.29
N GLU A 81 -10.81 6.19 -10.37
CA GLU A 81 -10.89 5.66 -11.73
C GLU A 81 -9.58 4.97 -12.14
N ARG A 82 -8.43 5.63 -11.92
CA ARG A 82 -7.12 5.06 -12.26
C ARG A 82 -6.72 3.90 -11.35
N SER A 83 -7.17 3.90 -10.10
CA SER A 83 -6.85 2.85 -9.13
C SER A 83 -7.37 1.48 -9.56
N ALA A 84 -8.42 1.44 -10.39
CA ALA A 84 -8.98 0.20 -10.92
C ALA A 84 -7.94 -0.61 -11.71
N TYR A 85 -6.99 0.04 -12.39
CA TYR A 85 -5.93 -0.62 -13.16
C TYR A 85 -4.78 -1.15 -12.27
N PHE A 86 -4.66 -0.66 -11.03
CA PHE A 86 -3.65 -1.10 -10.08
C PHE A 86 -4.18 -2.24 -9.22
N ASN A 87 -4.36 -3.39 -9.85
CA ASN A 87 -4.80 -4.62 -9.21
C ASN A 87 -3.85 -5.77 -9.55
N PHE A 88 -3.79 -6.78 -8.67
CA PHE A 88 -3.13 -8.05 -8.99
C PHE A 88 -4.04 -9.02 -9.78
N GLY A 89 -5.33 -8.69 -9.85
CA GLY A 89 -6.42 -9.56 -10.30
C GLY A 89 -6.29 -10.96 -9.73
N ASP A 90 -6.41 -11.97 -10.59
CA ASP A 90 -6.51 -13.38 -10.18
C ASP A 90 -5.16 -14.04 -9.86
N TRP A 91 -4.05 -13.29 -9.89
CA TRP A 91 -2.73 -13.87 -9.65
C TRP A 91 -2.54 -14.39 -8.21
N TYR A 92 -3.37 -13.92 -7.28
CA TYR A 92 -3.40 -14.38 -5.89
C TYR A 92 -4.68 -15.15 -5.54
N GLU A 93 -5.51 -15.49 -6.53
CA GLU A 93 -6.71 -16.25 -6.27
C GLU A 93 -6.34 -17.64 -5.74
N ARG A 94 -6.90 -17.99 -4.58
CA ARG A 94 -6.63 -19.25 -3.90
C ARG A 94 -7.86 -19.73 -3.16
N GLU A 95 -7.92 -21.05 -2.99
CA GLU A 95 -8.89 -21.67 -2.10
C GLU A 95 -8.64 -21.18 -0.67
N GLN A 96 -9.73 -20.85 0.04
CA GLN A 96 -9.65 -20.38 1.42
C GLN A 96 -9.52 -21.57 2.37
N PRO A 97 -8.72 -21.44 3.45
CA PRO A 97 -8.56 -22.52 4.42
C PRO A 97 -9.88 -22.81 5.14
N PRO A 98 -10.15 -24.08 5.50
CA PRO A 98 -11.29 -24.41 6.34
C PRO A 98 -11.16 -23.78 7.74
N GLU A 99 -12.29 -23.48 8.37
CA GLU A 99 -12.34 -22.84 9.70
C GLU A 99 -11.67 -23.70 10.79
N ASP A 100 -11.60 -25.02 10.62
CA ASP A 100 -11.02 -25.94 11.60
C ASP A 100 -9.48 -25.98 11.62
N ALA A 101 -8.88 -25.36 12.64
CA ALA A 101 -7.43 -25.23 12.82
C ALA A 101 -6.64 -26.56 12.77
N ARG A 102 -7.22 -27.68 13.23
CA ARG A 102 -6.56 -29.00 13.24
C ARG A 102 -6.43 -29.63 11.85
N MET A 103 -7.30 -29.26 10.91
CA MET A 103 -7.29 -29.77 9.54
C MET A 103 -6.48 -28.89 8.58
N ARG A 104 -6.05 -27.69 8.99
CA ARG A 104 -5.39 -26.72 8.10
C ARG A 104 -4.05 -27.17 7.55
N LYS A 105 -3.24 -27.90 8.33
CA LYS A 105 -1.95 -28.45 7.84
C LYS A 105 -2.17 -29.47 6.73
N TYR A 106 -3.11 -30.41 6.95
CA TYR A 106 -3.48 -31.42 5.97
C TYR A 106 -4.10 -30.78 4.73
N TRP A 107 -5.04 -29.86 4.91
CA TRP A 107 -5.65 -29.09 3.83
C TRP A 107 -4.62 -28.33 3.01
N TYR A 108 -3.64 -27.65 3.64
CA TYR A 108 -2.59 -26.95 2.91
C TYR A 108 -1.78 -27.91 2.04
N VAL A 109 -1.37 -29.06 2.56
CA VAL A 109 -0.60 -30.06 1.79
C VAL A 109 -1.42 -30.55 0.60
N GLU A 110 -2.70 -30.83 0.80
CA GLU A 110 -3.62 -31.27 -0.26
C GLU A 110 -3.85 -30.18 -1.31
N ALA A 111 -4.21 -28.96 -0.89
CA ALA A 111 -4.48 -27.83 -1.77
C ALA A 111 -3.23 -27.45 -2.58
N THR A 112 -2.07 -27.33 -1.93
CA THR A 112 -0.80 -27.03 -2.64
C THR A 112 -0.36 -28.17 -3.55
N GLY A 113 -0.69 -29.44 -3.21
CA GLY A 113 -0.44 -30.59 -4.06
C GLY A 113 -1.30 -30.55 -5.32
N LYS A 114 -2.60 -30.32 -5.16
CA LYS A 114 -3.57 -30.19 -6.25
C LYS A 114 -3.20 -29.04 -7.21
N MET A 115 -2.90 -27.84 -6.69
CA MET A 115 -2.51 -26.70 -7.51
C MET A 115 -1.28 -26.98 -8.39
N LEU A 116 -0.29 -27.71 -7.85
CA LEU A 116 0.91 -28.08 -8.60
C LEU A 116 0.61 -29.18 -9.62
N GLN A 117 -0.16 -30.19 -9.24
CA GLN A 117 -0.55 -31.27 -10.15
C GLN A 117 -1.34 -30.72 -11.35
N ASP A 118 -2.29 -29.82 -11.11
CA ASP A 118 -3.08 -29.17 -12.16
C ASP A 118 -2.14 -28.40 -13.11
N LEU A 119 -1.22 -27.61 -12.57
CA LEU A 119 -0.24 -26.87 -13.36
C LEU A 119 0.65 -27.78 -14.21
N TYR A 120 1.23 -28.85 -13.64
CA TYR A 120 2.10 -29.76 -14.40
C TYR A 120 1.31 -30.55 -15.46
N THR A 121 0.03 -30.84 -15.19
CA THR A 121 -0.87 -31.46 -16.19
C THR A 121 -1.10 -30.50 -17.36
N GLU A 122 -1.35 -29.22 -17.09
CA GLU A 122 -1.47 -28.17 -18.13
C GLU A 122 -0.17 -28.00 -18.93
N ILE A 123 0.98 -27.96 -18.26
CA ILE A 123 2.30 -27.84 -18.90
C ILE A 123 2.56 -29.04 -19.81
N TYR A 124 2.29 -30.25 -19.33
CA TYR A 124 2.47 -31.46 -20.13
C TYR A 124 1.54 -31.48 -21.35
N ALA A 125 0.27 -31.09 -21.17
CA ALA A 125 -0.68 -31.03 -22.27
C ALA A 125 -0.23 -30.07 -23.39
N LYS A 126 0.42 -28.94 -23.05
CA LYS A 126 0.81 -27.92 -24.02
C LYS A 126 2.22 -28.10 -24.60
N VAL A 127 3.20 -28.45 -23.76
CA VAL A 127 4.63 -28.50 -24.13
C VAL A 127 5.12 -29.94 -24.33
N ASN A 128 4.37 -30.94 -23.86
CA ASN A 128 4.72 -32.37 -23.90
C ASN A 128 6.06 -32.70 -23.23
N ARG A 129 6.51 -31.85 -22.29
CA ARG A 129 7.75 -32.01 -21.52
C ARG A 129 7.58 -31.38 -20.14
N TYR A 130 7.96 -32.10 -19.09
CA TYR A 130 7.94 -31.60 -17.71
C TYR A 130 9.14 -30.68 -17.41
N ASP A 131 10.29 -30.93 -18.05
CA ASP A 131 11.55 -30.20 -17.81
C ASP A 131 11.59 -28.80 -18.43
N ALA A 132 10.53 -28.42 -19.15
CA ALA A 132 10.42 -27.08 -19.75
C ALA A 132 10.20 -26.00 -18.68
N TYR A 133 9.68 -26.35 -17.52
CA TYR A 133 9.42 -25.45 -16.39
C TYR A 133 10.14 -25.94 -15.13
N PRO A 134 10.31 -25.10 -14.10
CA PRO A 134 10.93 -25.53 -12.85
C PRO A 134 10.19 -26.74 -12.26
N GLN A 135 10.92 -27.82 -11.98
CA GLN A 135 10.35 -29.03 -11.36
C GLN A 135 9.92 -28.81 -9.90
N ASP A 136 10.55 -27.85 -9.21
CA ASP A 136 10.28 -27.51 -7.81
C ASP A 136 9.87 -26.04 -7.66
N ILE A 137 8.64 -25.70 -8.09
CA ILE A 137 8.09 -24.34 -7.96
C ILE A 137 8.08 -23.89 -6.49
N ARG A 138 7.83 -24.81 -5.54
CA ARG A 138 7.87 -24.50 -4.10
C ARG A 138 9.23 -23.95 -3.68
N ARG A 139 10.31 -24.56 -4.16
CA ARG A 139 11.67 -24.13 -3.83
C ARG A 139 12.00 -22.79 -4.50
N THR A 140 11.58 -22.61 -5.75
CA THR A 140 11.79 -21.36 -6.51
C THR A 140 11.14 -20.14 -5.82
N PHE A 141 9.95 -20.33 -5.24
CA PHE A 141 9.20 -19.27 -4.57
C PHE A 141 9.36 -19.24 -3.05
N ASN A 142 10.25 -20.07 -2.50
CA ASN A 142 10.45 -20.20 -1.05
C ASN A 142 9.13 -20.43 -0.29
N VAL A 143 8.36 -21.40 -0.77
CA VAL A 143 7.11 -21.88 -0.20
C VAL A 143 7.43 -23.08 0.69
N ALA A 144 6.97 -23.04 1.93
CA ALA A 144 7.23 -24.10 2.90
C ALA A 144 6.64 -25.44 2.46
N THR A 145 7.41 -26.50 2.67
CA THR A 145 7.02 -27.89 2.43
C THR A 145 6.41 -28.51 3.68
N GLU A 146 5.81 -29.70 3.53
CA GLU A 146 5.27 -30.44 4.68
C GLU A 146 6.33 -30.72 5.74
N GLN A 147 7.56 -31.01 5.31
CA GLN A 147 8.70 -31.30 6.18
C GLN A 147 9.06 -30.10 7.07
N ASP A 148 8.94 -28.88 6.55
CA ASP A 148 9.23 -27.64 7.29
C ASP A 148 8.19 -27.36 8.39
N TRP A 149 7.02 -27.99 8.30
CA TRP A 149 5.91 -27.82 9.24
C TRP A 149 5.79 -28.98 10.24
N GLN A 150 6.60 -30.02 10.09
CA GLN A 150 6.64 -31.13 11.04
C GLN A 150 7.17 -30.64 12.39
N GLY A 151 6.41 -30.89 13.45
CA GLY A 151 6.79 -30.55 14.83
C GLY A 151 6.63 -29.07 15.24
N ARG A 152 6.08 -28.20 14.38
CA ARG A 152 5.83 -26.78 14.69
C ARG A 152 4.36 -26.40 14.55
N ASP A 153 3.85 -25.54 15.42
CA ASP A 153 2.54 -24.91 15.24
C ASP A 153 2.64 -23.81 14.18
N VAL A 154 1.84 -23.94 13.12
CA VAL A 154 1.84 -23.05 11.97
C VAL A 154 0.74 -22.01 12.17
N SER A 155 1.11 -20.72 12.06
CA SER A 155 0.15 -19.62 12.17
C SER A 155 -0.67 -19.43 10.89
N ASP A 156 -1.89 -18.92 11.01
CA ASP A 156 -2.77 -18.66 9.85
C ASP A 156 -2.16 -17.71 8.84
N ASP A 157 -1.47 -16.68 9.34
CA ASP A 157 -0.75 -15.72 8.50
C ASP A 157 0.42 -16.36 7.74
N GLU A 158 1.04 -17.39 8.30
CA GLU A 158 2.12 -18.14 7.65
C GLU A 158 1.57 -19.05 6.55
N ILE A 159 0.43 -19.72 6.77
CA ILE A 159 -0.26 -20.50 5.73
C ILE A 159 -0.72 -19.58 4.59
N ALA A 160 -1.37 -18.47 4.93
CA ALA A 160 -1.85 -17.49 3.96
C ALA A 160 -0.72 -16.96 3.08
N ARG A 161 0.40 -16.52 3.69
CA ARG A 161 1.56 -16.01 2.95
C ARG A 161 2.19 -17.06 2.03
N ASN A 162 2.28 -18.31 2.47
CA ASN A 162 2.82 -19.39 1.64
C ASN A 162 1.89 -19.74 0.46
N MET A 163 0.58 -19.77 0.70
CA MET A 163 -0.40 -19.95 -0.37
C MET A 163 -0.39 -18.80 -1.37
N ASP A 164 -0.30 -17.55 -0.91
CA ASP A 164 -0.23 -16.38 -1.78
C ASP A 164 1.02 -16.43 -2.68
N ARG A 165 2.17 -16.85 -2.14
CA ARG A 165 3.41 -17.05 -2.91
C ARG A 165 3.26 -18.16 -3.95
N LEU A 166 2.60 -19.26 -3.59
CA LEU A 166 2.39 -20.37 -4.50
C LEU A 166 1.40 -20.02 -5.62
N ALA A 167 0.25 -19.42 -5.27
CA ALA A 167 -0.76 -18.97 -6.23
C ALA A 167 -0.15 -17.99 -7.24
N PHE A 168 0.64 -17.04 -6.75
CA PHE A 168 1.39 -16.12 -7.58
C PHE A 168 2.40 -16.84 -8.50
N GLY A 169 3.15 -17.81 -7.96
CA GLY A 169 4.09 -18.58 -8.76
C GLY A 169 3.42 -19.41 -9.87
N VAL A 170 2.29 -20.04 -9.55
CA VAL A 170 1.47 -20.81 -10.49
C VAL A 170 0.89 -19.90 -11.57
N SER A 171 0.37 -18.73 -11.22
CA SER A 171 -0.19 -17.78 -12.19
C SER A 171 0.86 -17.21 -13.12
N VAL A 172 2.08 -16.95 -12.65
CA VAL A 172 3.22 -16.57 -13.50
C VAL A 172 3.57 -17.70 -14.47
N CYS A 173 3.64 -18.95 -14.01
CA CYS A 173 3.89 -20.09 -14.89
C CYS A 173 2.78 -20.23 -15.95
N ARG A 174 1.50 -20.07 -15.57
CA ARG A 174 0.36 -20.07 -16.51
C ARG A 174 0.44 -18.93 -17.51
N PHE A 175 0.86 -17.74 -17.08
CA PHE A 175 1.07 -16.59 -17.97
C PHE A 175 2.14 -16.89 -19.02
N LEU A 176 3.29 -17.43 -18.61
CA LEU A 176 4.36 -17.85 -19.54
C LEU A 176 3.89 -18.96 -20.47
N LEU A 177 3.13 -19.92 -19.94
CA LEU A 177 2.57 -21.02 -20.71
C LEU A 177 1.60 -20.50 -21.76
N GLY A 178 0.71 -19.57 -21.40
CA GLY A 178 -0.23 -18.90 -22.30
C GLY A 178 0.45 -18.24 -23.49
N ASN A 179 1.61 -17.62 -23.25
CA ASN A 179 2.44 -16.93 -24.24
C ASN A 179 3.41 -17.84 -25.04
N ASN A 180 3.23 -19.16 -24.98
CA ASN A 180 4.02 -20.15 -25.74
C ASN A 180 5.54 -20.09 -25.45
N VAL A 181 5.92 -19.81 -24.20
CA VAL A 181 7.31 -19.91 -23.76
C VAL A 181 7.79 -21.37 -23.88
N THR A 182 8.94 -21.58 -24.52
CA THR A 182 9.46 -22.93 -24.82
C THR A 182 10.18 -23.57 -23.63
N GLN A 183 10.90 -22.76 -22.86
CA GLN A 183 11.59 -23.21 -21.66
C GLN A 183 11.78 -22.06 -20.67
N VAL A 184 11.61 -22.33 -19.39
CA VAL A 184 11.90 -21.41 -18.30
C VAL A 184 13.20 -21.86 -17.63
N GLY A 185 14.24 -21.03 -17.73
CA GLY A 185 15.55 -21.32 -17.14
C GLY A 185 15.66 -20.90 -15.67
N GLY A 186 14.88 -19.92 -15.23
CA GLY A 186 14.89 -19.47 -13.85
C GLY A 186 13.82 -18.45 -13.54
N MET A 187 13.33 -18.46 -12.31
CA MET A 187 12.38 -17.49 -11.79
C MET A 187 12.80 -17.07 -10.39
N SER A 188 12.59 -15.81 -10.04
CA SER A 188 12.91 -15.29 -8.73
C SER A 188 11.90 -14.24 -8.31
N LEU A 189 11.28 -14.44 -7.14
CA LEU A 189 10.35 -13.49 -6.57
C LEU A 189 11.10 -12.44 -5.75
N TRP A 190 10.96 -11.18 -6.12
CA TRP A 190 11.49 -10.09 -5.31
C TRP A 190 10.55 -9.78 -4.14
N PRO A 191 11.07 -9.26 -3.02
CA PRO A 191 10.22 -8.81 -1.93
C PRO A 191 9.29 -7.69 -2.40
N ARG A 192 8.05 -7.69 -1.90
CA ARG A 192 7.06 -6.66 -2.18
C ARG A 192 7.58 -5.29 -1.73
N ARG A 193 7.57 -4.31 -2.63
CA ARG A 193 8.04 -2.95 -2.36
C ARG A 193 6.86 -2.01 -2.20
N PHE A 194 6.92 -1.12 -1.22
CA PHE A 194 5.99 -0.01 -1.10
C PHE A 194 6.63 1.22 -1.72
N ALA A 195 5.97 1.80 -2.72
CA ALA A 195 6.53 2.88 -3.49
C ALA A 195 6.39 4.19 -2.71
N LYS A 196 7.47 4.58 -2.00
CA LYS A 196 7.54 5.81 -1.21
C LYS A 196 7.26 7.06 -2.03
N GLU A 197 7.65 7.05 -3.30
CA GLU A 197 7.39 8.14 -4.27
C GLU A 197 5.90 8.44 -4.44
N TYR A 198 5.05 7.43 -4.27
CA TYR A 198 3.60 7.56 -4.32
C TYR A 198 2.98 7.54 -2.92
N GLY A 199 3.72 7.96 -1.88
CA GLY A 199 3.23 8.00 -0.50
C GLY A 199 2.75 6.65 0.03
N ASP A 200 3.41 5.55 -0.36
CA ASP A 200 3.09 4.17 0.02
C ASP A 200 1.68 3.68 -0.37
N MET A 201 1.04 4.40 -1.31
CA MET A 201 -0.30 4.08 -1.83
C MET A 201 -0.28 2.87 -2.76
N LEU A 202 0.87 2.59 -3.38
CA LEU A 202 1.09 1.48 -4.29
C LEU A 202 2.03 0.46 -3.68
N ALA A 203 1.65 -0.81 -3.81
CA ALA A 203 2.49 -1.94 -3.48
C ALA A 203 2.86 -2.68 -4.76
N MET A 204 4.15 -2.79 -5.04
CA MET A 204 4.70 -3.39 -6.24
C MET A 204 5.23 -4.79 -5.93
N GLN A 205 4.87 -5.75 -6.77
CA GLN A 205 5.41 -7.10 -6.76
C GLN A 205 6.23 -7.30 -8.03
N THR A 206 7.54 -7.54 -7.88
CA THR A 206 8.47 -7.76 -9.00
C THR A 206 8.85 -9.23 -9.09
N VAL A 207 8.99 -9.74 -10.32
CA VAL A 207 9.46 -11.09 -10.64
C VAL A 207 10.59 -10.99 -11.64
N GLY A 208 11.71 -11.65 -11.33
CA GLY A 208 12.75 -11.93 -12.29
C GLY A 208 12.43 -13.20 -13.04
N LEU A 209 12.42 -13.11 -14.37
CA LEU A 209 12.10 -14.19 -15.29
C LEU A 209 13.27 -14.42 -16.23
N GLN A 210 13.67 -15.67 -16.41
CA GLN A 210 14.62 -16.10 -17.42
C GLN A 210 13.99 -17.23 -18.22
N PHE A 211 13.76 -17.01 -19.51
CA PHE A 211 13.08 -17.98 -20.36
C PHE A 211 13.51 -17.88 -21.83
N THR A 212 13.18 -18.91 -22.58
CA THR A 212 13.39 -19.01 -24.02
C THR A 212 12.04 -18.91 -24.73
N ILE A 213 11.96 -18.07 -25.75
CA ILE A 213 10.73 -17.83 -26.51
C ILE A 213 11.06 -17.51 -27.98
N ALA A 214 10.13 -17.79 -28.90
CA ALA A 214 10.23 -17.32 -30.28
C ALA A 214 10.00 -15.80 -30.37
N THR A 215 10.68 -15.10 -31.28
CA THR A 215 10.54 -13.64 -31.43
C THR A 215 9.09 -13.21 -31.65
N ARG A 216 8.33 -13.93 -32.47
CA ARG A 216 6.92 -13.60 -32.74
C ARG A 216 6.09 -13.63 -31.46
N ASP A 217 6.30 -14.62 -30.62
CA ASP A 217 5.52 -14.79 -29.40
C ASP A 217 5.99 -13.84 -28.29
N LEU A 218 7.26 -13.43 -28.28
CA LEU A 218 7.74 -12.35 -27.41
C LEU A 218 7.03 -11.02 -27.71
N VAL A 219 6.88 -10.66 -28.99
CA VAL A 219 6.19 -9.42 -29.39
C VAL A 219 4.72 -9.47 -28.97
N LYS A 220 4.05 -10.61 -29.18
CA LYS A 220 2.66 -10.79 -28.71
C LYS A 220 2.56 -10.66 -27.20
N MET A 221 3.46 -11.30 -26.44
CA MET A 221 3.47 -11.21 -24.98
C MET A 221 3.60 -9.77 -24.49
N LEU A 222 4.47 -8.97 -25.10
CA LEU A 222 4.62 -7.55 -24.74
C LEU A 222 3.37 -6.72 -25.10
N GLU A 223 2.73 -7.03 -26.23
CA GLU A 223 1.48 -6.39 -26.63
C GLU A 223 0.32 -6.78 -25.69
N ASP A 224 0.23 -8.05 -25.30
CA ASP A 224 -0.77 -8.57 -24.36
C ASP A 224 -0.59 -7.93 -22.98
N LEU A 225 0.65 -7.76 -22.50
CA LEU A 225 0.94 -7.01 -21.28
C LEU A 225 0.47 -5.55 -21.37
N ARG A 226 0.68 -4.90 -22.52
CA ARG A 226 0.25 -3.51 -22.75
C ARG A 226 -1.28 -3.36 -22.81
N MET A 227 -1.97 -4.34 -23.39
CA MET A 227 -3.42 -4.32 -23.60
C MET A 227 -4.20 -4.85 -22.40
N SER A 228 -3.52 -5.49 -21.45
CA SER A 228 -4.14 -6.01 -20.24
C SER A 228 -4.83 -4.92 -19.42
N ASP A 229 -5.85 -5.30 -18.67
CA ASP A 229 -6.61 -4.40 -17.79
C ASP A 229 -5.88 -4.10 -16.46
N ARG A 230 -4.61 -4.49 -16.35
CA ARG A 230 -3.78 -4.37 -15.15
C ARG A 230 -2.50 -3.62 -15.46
N TYR A 231 -1.99 -2.93 -14.46
CA TYR A 231 -0.72 -2.23 -14.60
C TYR A 231 0.47 -3.20 -14.51
N PHE A 232 1.12 -3.42 -15.64
CA PHE A 232 2.43 -4.06 -15.73
C PHE A 232 3.51 -3.07 -16.11
N CYS A 233 4.68 -3.22 -15.49
CA CYS A 233 5.89 -2.49 -15.83
C CYS A 233 7.01 -3.49 -16.09
N VAL A 234 7.75 -3.30 -17.18
CA VAL A 234 8.97 -4.05 -17.47
C VAL A 234 10.15 -3.18 -17.04
N ASP A 235 10.67 -3.43 -15.84
CA ASP A 235 11.75 -2.61 -15.25
C ASP A 235 13.10 -2.81 -15.97
N GLY A 236 13.26 -3.96 -16.63
CA GLY A 236 14.45 -4.28 -17.40
C GLY A 236 14.25 -5.51 -18.26
N ILE A 237 14.81 -5.48 -19.47
CA ILE A 237 14.79 -6.61 -20.39
C ILE A 237 16.16 -6.76 -21.04
N LYS A 238 16.68 -7.99 -21.06
CA LYS A 238 17.88 -8.38 -21.79
C LYS A 238 17.49 -9.53 -22.71
N ILE A 239 17.74 -9.34 -23.99
CA ILE A 239 17.46 -10.32 -25.03
C ILE A 239 18.81 -10.78 -25.58
N THR A 240 19.04 -12.09 -25.54
CA THR A 240 20.24 -12.72 -26.11
C THR A 240 19.80 -13.67 -27.20
N TYR A 241 20.40 -13.52 -28.39
CA TYR A 241 20.14 -14.41 -29.50
C TYR A 241 21.37 -15.31 -29.73
N PRO A 242 21.32 -16.59 -29.31
CA PRO A 242 22.49 -17.46 -29.37
C PRO A 242 22.84 -17.94 -30.79
N TYR A 243 21.91 -17.93 -31.75
CA TYR A 243 22.06 -18.66 -33.02
C TYR A 243 21.81 -17.81 -34.27
N ILE A 244 22.62 -16.75 -34.48
CA ILE A 244 22.49 -15.82 -35.63
C ILE A 244 22.64 -16.49 -37.01
N ALA A 245 23.29 -17.66 -37.06
CA ALA A 245 23.67 -18.30 -38.32
C ALA A 245 22.58 -19.16 -38.98
N TYR A 246 21.45 -19.44 -38.32
CA TYR A 246 20.45 -20.38 -38.83
C TYR A 246 19.21 -19.68 -39.38
N ASN A 247 18.74 -20.10 -40.57
CA ASN A 247 17.53 -19.61 -41.23
C ASN A 247 16.25 -20.27 -40.67
N VAL A 248 16.12 -20.31 -39.35
CA VAL A 248 14.92 -20.77 -38.63
C VAL A 248 14.43 -19.65 -37.73
N GLU A 249 13.18 -19.72 -37.27
CA GLU A 249 12.65 -18.70 -36.37
C GLU A 249 13.56 -18.58 -35.13
N PRO A 250 14.10 -17.39 -34.86
CA PRO A 250 15.06 -17.19 -33.78
C PRO A 250 14.43 -17.49 -32.43
N GLN A 251 15.00 -18.46 -31.71
CA GLN A 251 14.73 -18.63 -30.28
C GLN A 251 15.60 -17.64 -29.50
N LEU A 252 14.93 -16.76 -28.77
CA LEU A 252 15.55 -15.74 -27.94
C LEU A 252 15.62 -16.21 -26.50
N GLN A 253 16.76 -16.01 -25.87
CA GLN A 253 16.88 -16.11 -24.41
C GLN A 253 16.61 -14.73 -23.82
N VAL A 254 15.52 -14.62 -23.08
CA VAL A 254 15.04 -13.37 -22.49
C VAL A 254 15.23 -13.44 -20.97
N GLN A 255 15.86 -12.41 -20.43
CA GLN A 255 15.87 -12.12 -19.00
C GLN A 255 15.07 -10.84 -18.79
N MET A 256 14.02 -10.89 -17.97
CA MET A 256 13.09 -9.78 -17.78
C MET A 256 12.76 -9.60 -16.30
N LEU A 257 12.64 -8.34 -15.88
CA LEU A 257 12.03 -7.95 -14.62
C LEU A 257 10.61 -7.47 -14.91
N LEU A 258 9.62 -8.24 -14.46
CA LEU A 258 8.20 -7.90 -14.60
C LEU A 258 7.65 -7.45 -13.25
N SER A 259 7.04 -6.28 -13.22
CA SER A 259 6.46 -5.67 -12.04
C SER A 259 4.98 -5.41 -12.22
N GLN A 260 4.20 -5.76 -11.20
CA GLN A 260 2.78 -5.44 -11.12
C GLN A 260 2.54 -4.56 -9.89
N ALA A 261 1.64 -3.58 -10.01
CA ALA A 261 1.34 -2.65 -8.94
C ALA A 261 -0.10 -2.79 -8.45
N PHE A 262 -0.27 -2.74 -7.12
CA PHE A 262 -1.55 -2.84 -6.45
C PHE A 262 -1.84 -1.59 -5.62
N TYR A 263 -3.05 -1.06 -5.74
CA TYR A 263 -3.50 0.10 -4.99
C TYR A 263 -4.04 -0.28 -3.62
N ARG A 264 -3.40 0.25 -2.56
CA ARG A 264 -3.75 -0.04 -1.16
C ARG A 264 -4.89 0.86 -0.68
N ARG A 265 -6.11 0.59 -1.13
CA ARG A 265 -7.31 1.38 -0.79
C ARG A 265 -7.48 1.63 0.71
N GLN A 266 -7.32 0.59 1.54
CA GLN A 266 -7.47 0.68 3.00
C GLN A 266 -6.49 1.65 3.67
N PHE A 267 -5.26 1.75 3.17
CA PHE A 267 -4.25 2.65 3.71
C PHE A 267 -4.54 4.11 3.35
N VAL A 268 -5.04 4.32 2.13
CA VAL A 268 -5.31 5.67 1.60
C VAL A 268 -6.59 6.24 2.19
N GLU A 269 -7.66 5.46 2.19
CA GLU A 269 -8.97 5.91 2.64
C GLU A 269 -9.06 5.87 4.17
N GLY A 270 -8.34 4.96 4.83
CA GLY A 270 -8.24 4.91 6.29
C GLY A 270 -7.31 5.97 6.90
N GLY A 271 -6.34 6.50 6.14
CA GLY A 271 -5.44 7.58 6.60
C GLY A 271 -6.03 8.99 6.48
N GLY A 272 -7.21 9.14 5.87
CA GLY A 272 -7.83 10.43 5.56
C GLY A 272 -8.79 10.98 6.62
N ALA A 273 -8.97 10.29 7.75
CA ALA A 273 -9.85 10.72 8.84
C ALA A 273 -9.05 10.89 10.14
N ALA A 274 -8.14 11.87 10.16
CA ALA A 274 -7.74 12.50 11.42
C ALA A 274 -8.87 13.45 11.89
N GLY A 275 -10.02 12.87 12.20
CA GLY A 275 -11.06 13.42 13.05
C GLY A 275 -11.21 12.43 14.19
N GLY A 276 -10.91 12.86 15.41
CA GLY A 276 -10.69 11.99 16.57
C GLY A 276 -11.83 11.03 16.88
N GLY A 277 -11.45 9.82 17.33
CA GLY A 277 -12.40 8.87 17.91
C GLY A 277 -11.89 7.44 17.94
N ALA A 278 -11.43 7.02 19.12
CA ALA A 278 -11.36 5.63 19.62
C ALA A 278 -10.55 4.57 18.84
N VAL A 279 -9.46 4.17 19.50
CA VAL A 279 -8.69 2.94 19.25
C VAL A 279 -9.55 1.72 19.58
N GLY A 280 -9.68 0.78 18.64
CA GLY A 280 -10.28 -0.56 18.80
C GLY A 280 -9.62 -1.54 17.81
N PRO A 281 -9.54 -2.84 18.14
CA PRO A 281 -8.33 -3.64 17.97
C PRO A 281 -8.04 -4.11 16.55
N ALA A 282 -6.74 -4.26 16.27
CA ALA A 282 -6.19 -4.91 15.11
C ALA A 282 -6.63 -6.37 15.03
N GLY A 283 -7.08 -6.79 13.85
CA GLY A 283 -7.32 -8.20 13.55
C GLY A 283 -8.35 -8.42 12.46
N VAL A 284 -8.03 -8.05 11.21
CA VAL A 284 -8.68 -8.64 10.02
C VAL A 284 -7.65 -8.66 8.88
N SER A 285 -7.29 -9.86 8.45
CA SER A 285 -6.47 -10.11 7.26
C SER A 285 -7.15 -9.47 6.04
N PRO A 286 -6.41 -8.85 5.09
CA PRO A 286 -7.04 -8.12 4.00
C PRO A 286 -7.63 -9.11 2.99
N GLU A 287 -8.95 -9.32 3.06
CA GLU A 287 -9.72 -9.85 1.94
C GLU A 287 -9.49 -8.94 0.72
N LEU A 288 -8.97 -9.54 -0.35
CA LEU A 288 -8.90 -8.95 -1.68
C LEU A 288 -10.33 -8.85 -2.23
N VAL A 289 -11.02 -7.76 -1.90
CA VAL A 289 -12.28 -7.41 -2.55
C VAL A 289 -11.97 -7.03 -4.00
N ALA A 290 -12.21 -7.97 -4.91
CA ALA A 290 -12.20 -7.71 -6.34
C ALA A 290 -13.35 -6.76 -6.69
N PHE A 291 -13.03 -5.56 -7.15
CA PHE A 291 -14.03 -4.68 -7.73
C PHE A 291 -14.36 -5.15 -9.13
N GLN A 292 -15.64 -5.47 -9.38
CA GLN A 292 -16.16 -5.53 -10.74
C GLN A 292 -16.05 -4.13 -11.37
N ARG A 293 -15.34 -4.07 -12.49
CA ARG A 293 -15.32 -2.90 -13.38
C ARG A 293 -16.76 -2.61 -13.83
N PRO A 294 -17.17 -1.35 -14.05
CA PRO A 294 -18.35 -1.10 -14.87
C PRO A 294 -18.11 -1.73 -16.25
N SER A 295 -18.78 -2.85 -16.51
CA SER A 295 -18.90 -3.43 -17.84
C SER A 295 -19.67 -2.44 -18.71
N GLU A 296 -19.20 -2.31 -19.94
CA GLU A 296 -19.77 -1.50 -21.01
C GLU A 296 -19.79 0.02 -20.77
N VAL A 297 -19.02 0.68 -21.64
CA VAL A 297 -19.32 2.05 -22.05
C VAL A 297 -20.73 2.04 -22.66
N GLU A 298 -21.75 2.20 -21.81
CA GLU A 298 -23.05 2.66 -22.26
C GLU A 298 -22.80 4.07 -22.81
N ARG A 299 -22.70 4.15 -24.15
CA ARG A 299 -22.69 5.42 -24.86
C ARG A 299 -24.05 6.07 -24.62
N VAL A 300 -24.19 6.75 -23.48
CA VAL A 300 -25.30 7.67 -23.25
C VAL A 300 -25.25 8.67 -24.39
N PRO A 301 -26.28 8.74 -25.26
CA PRO A 301 -26.31 9.75 -26.31
C PRO A 301 -26.24 11.11 -25.62
N VAL A 302 -25.24 11.90 -26.00
CA VAL A 302 -25.05 13.27 -25.50
C VAL A 302 -26.34 14.04 -25.73
N ALA A 303 -27.12 14.23 -24.67
CA ALA A 303 -28.30 15.06 -24.72
C ALA A 303 -27.84 16.47 -25.09
N GLU A 304 -28.34 16.97 -26.22
CA GLU A 304 -28.03 18.31 -26.70
C GLU A 304 -28.28 19.33 -25.58
N PRO A 305 -27.32 20.23 -25.28
CA PRO A 305 -27.53 21.25 -24.27
C PRO A 305 -28.70 22.14 -24.70
N GLY A 306 -29.79 22.08 -23.92
CA GLY A 306 -31.02 22.84 -24.13
C GLY A 306 -30.74 24.35 -24.25
N MET A 307 -31.70 25.09 -24.80
CA MET A 307 -31.56 26.51 -25.16
C MET A 307 -30.91 27.39 -24.06
N PHE A 308 -31.13 27.05 -22.79
CA PHE A 308 -30.52 27.73 -21.65
C PHE A 308 -28.99 27.59 -21.57
N GLY A 309 -28.43 26.43 -21.94
CA GLY A 309 -26.98 26.18 -22.00
C GLY A 309 -26.30 26.93 -23.14
N LYS A 310 -26.99 27.13 -24.28
CA LYS A 310 -26.50 27.96 -25.40
C LYS A 310 -26.52 29.45 -25.03
N ALA A 311 -27.57 29.92 -24.34
CA ALA A 311 -27.65 31.28 -23.82
C ALA A 311 -26.57 31.58 -22.77
N TRP A 312 -26.28 30.64 -21.87
CA TRP A 312 -25.23 30.79 -20.84
C TRP A 312 -23.82 30.84 -21.43
N ARG A 313 -23.53 30.04 -22.47
CA ARG A 313 -22.26 30.13 -23.20
C ARG A 313 -22.13 31.46 -23.93
N TRP A 314 -23.19 31.94 -24.59
CA TRP A 314 -23.20 33.25 -25.25
C TRP A 314 -22.97 34.41 -24.28
N PHE A 315 -23.60 34.37 -23.09
CA PHE A 315 -23.40 35.36 -22.02
C PHE A 315 -21.95 35.37 -21.53
N LYS A 316 -21.36 34.19 -21.25
CA LYS A 316 -19.96 34.07 -20.86
C LYS A 316 -19.00 34.62 -21.92
N GLN A 317 -19.26 34.37 -23.20
CA GLN A 317 -18.36 34.76 -24.28
C GLN A 317 -18.42 36.25 -24.62
N ASN A 318 -19.61 36.86 -24.57
CA ASN A 318 -19.78 38.23 -25.04
C ASN A 318 -19.78 39.29 -23.94
N ILE A 319 -20.14 38.94 -22.70
CA ILE A 319 -20.28 39.93 -21.61
C ILE A 319 -19.13 39.84 -20.61
N LEU A 320 -18.66 38.63 -20.28
CA LEU A 320 -17.62 38.43 -19.27
C LEU A 320 -16.18 38.60 -19.79
N VAL A 321 -15.96 38.64 -21.11
CA VAL A 321 -14.62 38.77 -21.73
C VAL A 321 -14.30 40.22 -22.12
N MET A 322 -15.23 41.17 -21.96
CA MET A 322 -15.01 42.60 -22.26
C MET A 322 -14.73 43.47 -21.02
N HIS A 323 -14.24 42.90 -19.92
CA HIS A 323 -13.67 43.66 -18.81
C HIS A 323 -12.28 43.18 -18.41
#